data_AF-A0A7C7EJH8-F1
#
_entry.id   AF-A0A7C7EJH8-F1
#
_cell.length_a   1.000
_cell.length_b   1.000
_cell.length_c   1.000
_cell.angle_alpha   90.00
_cell.angle_beta   90.00
_cell.angle_gamma   90.00
#
_symmetry.space_group_name_H-M   'P 1'
#
loop_
_entity.id
_entity.type
_entity.pdbx_description
1 polymer ?
#
loop_
_entity_poly.entity_id
_entity_poly.type
_entity_poly.pdbx_seq_one_letter_code
_entity_poly.pdbx_strand_id
1 'polypeptide(L)'
;MYEIRKKQREERRQQKWFKYAILAAGIFVFSQGCNLLTANTNYASTSIVLGIILHSYSAGRVCGEIFKVAPSSIGNIAMIISLLIVALISYFNNLGIIIILLLDLASIIVYVVSSFIYSKLKTQE
;
A
#
# COMPACT_ATOMS: atom_id res chain seq x y z
N MET A 1 -0.29 22.75 31.53
CA MET A 1 -1.00 22.92 30.23
C MET A 1 -0.10 22.82 28.99
N TYR A 2 1.12 23.39 28.99
CA TYR A 2 2.01 23.38 27.82
C TYR A 2 2.65 22.00 27.55
N GLU A 3 3.06 21.29 28.60
CA GLU A 3 3.64 19.94 28.49
C GLU A 3 2.65 18.90 27.95
N ILE A 4 1.37 19.00 28.34
CA ILE A 4 0.29 18.13 27.84
C ILE A 4 0.11 18.33 26.33
N ARG A 5 0.15 19.58 25.84
CA ARG A 5 0.09 19.90 24.42
C ARG A 5 1.32 19.43 23.65
N LYS A 6 2.49 19.38 24.29
CA LYS A 6 3.74 18.87 23.71
C LYS A 6 3.70 17.34 23.57
N LYS A 7 3.31 16.61 24.62
CA LYS A 7 3.10 15.15 24.58
C LYS A 7 2.10 14.73 23.49
N GLN A 8 0.95 15.40 23.41
CA GLN A 8 -0.05 15.13 22.36
C GLN A 8 0.42 15.42 20.93
N ARG A 9 1.44 16.28 20.74
CA ARG A 9 2.04 16.52 19.42
C ARG A 9 3.06 15.44 19.06
N GLU A 10 3.83 14.98 20.04
CA GLU A 10 4.79 13.88 19.88
C GLU A 10 4.08 12.55 19.59
N GLU A 11 3.00 12.23 20.32
CA GLU A 11 2.16 11.05 20.07
C GLU A 11 1.56 11.07 18.66
N ARG A 12 1.02 12.22 18.23
CA ARG A 12 0.50 12.37 16.86
C ARG A 12 1.58 12.24 15.80
N ARG A 13 2.82 12.69 16.06
CA ARG A 13 3.95 12.49 15.16
C ARG A 13 4.34 11.02 15.06
N GLN A 14 4.40 10.29 16.18
CA GLN A 14 4.70 8.87 16.19
C GLN A 14 3.64 8.05 15.45
N GLN A 15 2.35 8.33 15.69
CA GLN A 15 1.26 7.66 14.98
C GLN A 15 1.32 7.90 13.47
N LYS A 16 1.66 9.11 13.03
CA LYS A 16 1.88 9.40 11.61
C LYS A 16 3.04 8.59 11.04
N TRP A 17 4.20 8.65 11.70
CA TRP A 17 5.39 7.94 11.27
C TRP A 17 5.16 6.42 11.17
N PHE A 18 4.44 5.84 12.13
CA PHE A 18 4.08 4.43 12.13
C PHE A 18 3.25 4.02 10.91
N LYS A 19 2.33 4.88 10.43
CA LYS A 19 1.54 4.61 9.22
C LYS A 19 2.42 4.55 7.96
N TYR A 20 3.37 5.48 7.83
CA TYR A 20 4.34 5.46 6.72
C TYR A 20 5.26 4.24 6.80
N ALA A 21 5.68 3.86 8.00
CA ALA A 21 6.51 2.68 8.22
C ALA A 21 5.79 1.39 7.82
N ILE A 22 4.50 1.24 8.15
CA ILE A 22 3.69 0.09 7.74
C ILE A 22 3.58 0.02 6.21
N LEU A 23 3.35 1.15 5.54
CA LEU A 23 3.27 1.17 4.08
C LEU A 23 4.61 0.78 3.45
N ALA A 24 5.72 1.34 3.93
CA ALA A 24 7.06 0.99 3.46
C ALA A 24 7.38 -0.49 3.70
N ALA A 25 6.98 -1.05 4.85
CA ALA A 25 7.11 -2.47 5.13
C ALA A 25 6.25 -3.31 4.18
N GLY A 26 5.03 -2.86 3.86
CA GLY A 26 4.17 -3.51 2.87
C GLY A 26 4.83 -3.59 1.50
N ILE A 27 5.38 -2.46 1.02
CA ILE A 27 6.09 -2.38 -0.26
C ILE A 27 7.29 -3.32 -0.28
N PHE A 28 8.10 -3.28 0.79
CA PHE A 28 9.30 -4.09 0.88
C PHE A 28 8.99 -5.59 0.92
N VAL A 29 8.06 -6.01 1.78
CA VAL A 29 7.70 -7.42 1.93
C VAL A 29 7.04 -7.95 0.65
N PHE A 30 6.17 -7.17 0.01
CA PHE A 30 5.56 -7.55 -1.25
C PHE A 30 6.63 -7.71 -2.35
N SER A 31 7.50 -6.71 -2.50
CA SER A 31 8.58 -6.74 -3.51
C SER A 31 9.53 -7.92 -3.33
N GLN A 32 9.92 -8.23 -2.08
CA GLN A 32 10.74 -9.41 -1.77
C GLN A 32 9.99 -10.71 -2.05
N GLY A 33 8.71 -10.79 -1.68
CA GLY A 33 7.85 -11.95 -1.99
C GLY A 33 7.73 -12.21 -3.48
N CYS A 34 7.55 -11.15 -4.28
CA CYS A 34 7.55 -11.22 -5.74
C CYS A 34 8.87 -11.68 -6.35
N ASN A 35 10.00 -11.24 -5.80
CA ASN A 35 11.32 -11.66 -6.27
C ASN A 35 11.66 -13.13 -5.88
N LEU A 36 11.13 -13.60 -4.74
CA LEU A 36 11.36 -14.96 -4.23
C LEU A 36 10.44 -16.03 -4.84
N LEU A 37 9.42 -15.65 -5.62
CA LEU A 37 8.47 -16.58 -6.25
C LEU A 37 9.14 -17.65 -7.12
N THR A 38 10.23 -17.27 -7.79
CA THR A 38 11.00 -18.15 -8.68
C THR A 38 11.90 -19.13 -7.92
N ALA A 39 12.28 -18.81 -6.68
CA ALA A 39 13.20 -19.60 -5.86
C ALA A 39 12.50 -20.45 -4.79
N ASN A 40 11.46 -19.92 -4.14
CA ASN A 40 10.74 -20.63 -3.09
C ASN A 40 9.29 -20.14 -2.94
N THR A 41 8.38 -20.81 -3.67
CA THR A 41 6.97 -20.41 -3.80
C THR A 41 6.20 -20.41 -2.47
N ASN A 42 6.55 -21.31 -1.53
CA ASN A 42 5.86 -21.40 -0.23
C ASN A 42 6.14 -20.17 0.66
N TYR A 43 7.40 -19.73 0.76
CA TYR A 43 7.74 -18.52 1.51
C TYR A 43 7.35 -17.23 0.76
N ALA A 44 7.40 -17.27 -0.57
CA ALA A 44 7.00 -16.14 -1.40
C ALA A 44 5.51 -15.85 -1.27
N SER A 45 4.64 -16.86 -1.36
CA SER A 45 3.19 -16.70 -1.26
C SER A 45 2.75 -16.06 0.07
N THR A 46 3.31 -16.50 1.19
CA THR A 46 3.01 -15.91 2.51
C THR A 46 3.47 -14.46 2.61
N SER A 47 4.65 -14.14 2.07
CA SER A 47 5.17 -12.76 2.02
C SER A 47 4.29 -11.85 1.16
N ILE A 48 3.82 -12.34 0.00
CA ILE A 48 2.91 -11.59 -0.88
C ILE A 48 1.58 -11.32 -0.17
N VAL A 49 0.99 -12.33 0.46
CA VAL A 49 -0.26 -12.17 1.22
C VAL A 49 -0.08 -11.15 2.35
N LEU A 50 1.02 -11.22 3.10
CA LEU A 50 1.34 -10.24 4.13
C LEU A 50 1.49 -8.82 3.55
N GLY A 51 2.19 -8.69 2.43
CA GLY A 51 2.37 -7.44 1.71
C GLY A 51 1.03 -6.84 1.27
N ILE A 52 0.11 -7.64 0.73
CA ILE A 52 -1.23 -7.20 0.32
C ILE A 52 -2.05 -6.70 1.51
N ILE A 53 -1.98 -7.40 2.66
CA ILE A 53 -2.67 -6.99 3.89
C ILE A 53 -2.11 -5.65 4.39
N LEU A 54 -0.79 -5.50 4.41
CA LEU A 54 -0.12 -4.27 4.84
C LEU A 54 -0.49 -3.08 3.93
N HIS A 55 -0.52 -3.29 2.62
CA HIS A 55 -1.01 -2.29 1.66
C HIS A 55 -2.46 -1.90 1.94
N SER A 56 -3.36 -2.88 2.09
CA SER A 56 -4.79 -2.63 2.32
C SER A 56 -5.06 -1.85 3.61
N TYR A 57 -4.26 -2.11 4.66
CA TYR A 57 -4.39 -1.42 5.94
C TYR A 57 -3.81 0.00 5.92
N SER A 58 -2.70 0.21 5.22
CA SER A 58 -1.94 1.47 5.29
C SER A 58 -2.24 2.44 4.16
N ALA A 59 -2.48 1.97 2.93
CA ALA A 59 -2.65 2.81 1.75
C ALA A 59 -3.78 3.83 1.93
N GLY A 60 -4.96 3.40 2.38
CA GLY A 60 -6.08 4.33 2.61
C GLY A 60 -5.83 5.36 3.71
N ARG A 61 -5.05 5.00 4.74
CA ARG A 61 -4.72 5.93 5.84
C ARG A 61 -3.67 6.95 5.42
N VAL A 62 -2.65 6.51 4.70
CA VAL A 62 -1.60 7.38 4.18
C VAL A 62 -2.17 8.30 3.09
N CYS A 63 -2.97 7.75 2.18
CA CYS A 63 -3.61 8.52 1.12
C CYS A 63 -4.61 9.55 1.67
N GLY A 64 -5.39 9.21 2.70
CA GLY A 64 -6.28 10.15 3.37
C GLY A 64 -5.55 11.31 4.06
N GLU A 65 -4.34 11.09 4.56
CA GLU A 65 -3.51 12.16 5.15
C GLU A 65 -2.84 13.03 4.08
N ILE A 66 -2.30 12.44 3.01
CA ILE A 66 -1.57 13.17 1.97
C ILE A 66 -2.52 13.89 1.01
N PHE A 67 -3.49 13.16 0.45
CA PHE A 67 -4.36 13.65 -0.63
C PHE A 67 -5.71 14.15 -0.13
N LYS A 68 -6.01 14.01 1.18
CA LYS A 68 -7.31 14.37 1.78
C LYS A 68 -8.51 13.67 1.12
N VAL A 69 -8.27 12.52 0.48
CA VAL A 69 -9.31 11.69 -0.14
C VAL A 69 -9.78 10.66 0.87
N ALA A 70 -11.09 10.51 1.01
CA ALA A 70 -11.65 9.50 1.90
C ALA A 70 -11.24 8.09 1.43
N PRO A 71 -10.89 7.17 2.35
CA PRO A 71 -10.54 5.82 1.99
C PRO A 71 -11.73 5.16 1.28
N SER A 72 -11.51 4.69 0.05
CA SER A 72 -12.54 4.03 -0.75
C SER A 72 -12.33 2.52 -0.77
N SER A 73 -13.40 1.74 -0.60
CA SER A 73 -13.37 0.29 -0.76
C SER A 73 -13.02 -0.10 -2.19
N ILE A 74 -13.52 0.64 -3.18
CA ILE A 74 -13.25 0.45 -4.61
C ILE A 74 -11.76 0.66 -4.90
N GLY A 75 -11.12 1.69 -4.34
CA GLY A 75 -9.69 1.90 -4.52
C GLY A 75 -8.85 0.79 -3.92
N ASN A 76 -9.24 0.28 -2.75
CA ASN A 76 -8.57 -0.88 -2.14
C ASN A 76 -8.68 -2.11 -3.04
N ILE A 77 -9.86 -2.38 -3.61
CA ILE A 77 -10.06 -3.50 -4.54
C ILE A 77 -9.19 -3.31 -5.80
N ALA A 78 -9.18 -2.12 -6.39
CA ALA A 78 -8.37 -1.83 -7.58
C ALA A 78 -6.87 -2.03 -7.33
N MET A 79 -6.37 -1.59 -6.16
CA MET A 79 -4.99 -1.80 -5.74
C MET A 79 -4.67 -3.29 -5.56
N ILE A 80 -5.52 -4.05 -4.86
CA ILE A 80 -5.32 -5.49 -4.64
C ILE A 80 -5.27 -6.24 -5.98
N ILE A 81 -6.19 -5.91 -6.91
CA ILE A 81 -6.19 -6.49 -8.26
C ILE A 81 -4.88 -6.17 -8.98
N SER A 82 -4.40 -4.93 -8.90
CA SER A 82 -3.13 -4.52 -9.48
C SER A 82 -1.95 -5.32 -8.88
N LEU A 83 -1.88 -5.45 -7.55
CA LEU A 83 -0.84 -6.24 -6.87
C LEU A 83 -0.89 -7.72 -7.27
N LEU A 84 -2.09 -8.32 -7.41
CA LEU A 84 -2.23 -9.69 -7.88
C LEU A 84 -1.72 -9.86 -9.31
N ILE A 85 -1.99 -8.90 -10.20
CA ILE A 85 -1.45 -8.90 -11.57
C ILE A 85 0.08 -8.83 -11.52
N VAL A 86 0.66 -7.97 -10.68
CA VAL A 86 2.12 -7.87 -10.52
C VAL A 86 2.72 -9.18 -10.02
N ALA A 87 2.08 -9.82 -9.03
CA ALA A 87 2.51 -11.13 -8.52
C ALA A 87 2.44 -12.22 -9.59
N LEU A 88 1.38 -12.24 -10.40
CA LEU A 88 1.23 -13.17 -11.53
C LEU A 88 2.31 -12.95 -12.60
N ILE A 89 2.56 -11.70 -12.99
CA ILE A 89 3.61 -11.38 -13.97
C ILE A 89 4.98 -11.78 -13.41
N SER A 90 5.25 -11.52 -12.13
CA SER A 90 6.50 -11.90 -11.46
C SER A 90 6.66 -13.42 -11.30
N TYR A 91 5.56 -14.18 -11.32
CA TYR A 91 5.61 -15.64 -11.32
C TYR A 91 6.06 -16.19 -12.68
N PHE A 92 5.52 -15.66 -13.77
CA PHE A 92 5.87 -16.12 -15.13
C PHE A 92 7.17 -15.53 -15.65
N ASN A 93 7.51 -14.31 -15.24
CA ASN A 93 8.69 -13.60 -15.67
C ASN A 93 9.59 -13.33 -14.47
N ASN A 94 10.88 -13.64 -14.60
CA ASN A 94 11.87 -13.28 -13.60
C ASN A 94 12.17 -11.77 -13.66
N LEU A 95 11.24 -10.96 -13.12
CA LEU A 95 11.37 -9.52 -13.07
C LEU A 95 12.41 -9.12 -12.03
N GLY A 96 13.30 -8.20 -12.39
CA GLY A 96 14.23 -7.62 -11.42
C GLY A 96 13.47 -6.85 -10.32
N ILE A 97 14.00 -6.87 -9.10
CA ILE A 97 13.39 -6.23 -7.92
C ILE A 97 13.04 -4.74 -8.13
N ILE A 98 13.82 -4.02 -8.93
CA ILE A 98 13.56 -2.61 -9.25
C ILE A 98 12.26 -2.46 -10.05
N ILE A 99 12.00 -3.35 -11.01
CA ILE A 99 10.77 -3.33 -11.83
C ILE A 99 9.56 -3.69 -10.96
N ILE A 100 9.71 -4.68 -10.09
CA ILE A 100 8.67 -5.08 -9.14
C ILE A 100 8.30 -3.90 -8.24
N LEU A 101 9.30 -3.20 -7.68
CA LEU A 101 9.08 -2.04 -6.82
C LEU A 101 8.40 -0.89 -7.56
N LEU A 102 8.75 -0.65 -8.83
CA LEU A 102 8.07 0.35 -9.66
C LEU A 102 6.60 -0.02 -9.92
N LEU A 103 6.32 -1.30 -10.18
CA LEU A 103 4.96 -1.80 -10.37
C LEU A 103 4.13 -1.73 -9.09
N ASP A 104 4.72 -2.02 -7.93
CA ASP A 104 4.09 -1.89 -6.61
C ASP A 104 3.71 -0.43 -6.31
N LEU A 105 4.64 0.51 -6.55
CA LEU A 105 4.35 1.95 -6.49
C LEU A 105 3.23 2.35 -7.45
N ALA A 106 3.20 1.78 -8.66
CA ALA A 106 2.11 2.02 -9.62
C ALA A 106 0.76 1.51 -9.10
N SER A 107 0.70 0.37 -8.40
CA SER A 107 -0.52 -0.10 -7.73
C SER A 107 -1.04 0.88 -6.68
N ILE A 108 -0.14 1.54 -5.95
CA ILE A 108 -0.53 2.62 -5.01
C ILE A 108 -1.07 3.83 -5.79
N ILE A 109 -0.49 4.20 -6.94
CA ILE A 109 -1.04 5.29 -7.76
C ILE A 109 -2.46 4.94 -8.25
N VAL A 110 -2.69 3.68 -8.65
CA VAL A 110 -4.04 3.19 -9.02
C VAL A 110 -5.02 3.37 -7.87
N TYR A 111 -4.62 3.09 -6.62
CA TYR A 111 -5.43 3.36 -5.43
C TYR A 111 -5.84 4.84 -5.33
N VAL A 112 -4.88 5.76 -5.49
CA VAL A 112 -5.13 7.21 -5.37
C VAL A 112 -6.11 7.67 -6.44
N VAL A 113 -5.86 7.29 -7.70
CA VAL A 113 -6.67 7.72 -8.85
C VAL A 113 -8.10 7.19 -8.73
N SER A 114 -8.27 5.91 -8.45
CA SER A 114 -9.59 5.29 -8.27
C SER A 114 -10.36 5.89 -7.10
N SER A 115 -9.69 6.14 -5.97
CA SER A 115 -10.31 6.80 -4.81
C SER A 115 -10.71 8.24 -5.11
N PHE A 116 -9.90 8.97 -5.88
CA PHE A 116 -10.22 10.34 -6.28
C PHE A 116 -11.44 10.40 -7.22
N ILE A 117 -11.49 9.52 -8.22
CA ILE A 117 -12.63 9.39 -9.14
C ILE A 117 -13.90 9.08 -8.33
N TYR A 118 -13.82 8.09 -7.44
CA TYR A 118 -14.97 7.70 -6.61
C TYR A 118 -15.43 8.84 -5.68
N SER A 119 -14.51 9.57 -5.06
CA SER A 119 -14.84 10.72 -4.21
C SER A 119 -15.57 11.81 -5.00
N LYS A 120 -15.18 12.06 -6.26
CA LYS A 120 -15.89 13.02 -7.12
C LYS A 120 -17.30 12.56 -7.45
N LEU A 121 -17.47 11.29 -7.83
CA LEU A 121 -18.78 10.72 -8.18
C LEU A 121 -19.75 10.79 -6.98
N LYS A 122 -19.29 10.42 -5.78
CA LYS A 122 -20.11 10.49 -4.56
C LYS A 122 -20.49 11.91 -4.14
N THR A 123 -19.75 12.93 -4.56
CA THR A 123 -20.08 14.34 -4.25
C THR A 123 -21.13 14.90 -5.21
N GLN A 124 -21.42 14.20 -6.32
CA GLN A 124 -22.42 14.61 -7.31
C GLN A 124 -23.78 13.91 -7.15
N GLU A 125 -23.88 12.89 -6.30
CA GLU A 125 -25.15 12.33 -5.80
C GLU A 125 -25.65 13.11 -4.59
#